data_AF-A0A2E7WV77-F1
#
_entry.id   AF-A0A2E7WV77-F1
#
_cell.length_a   1.000
_cell.length_b   1.000
_cell.length_c   1.000
_cell.angle_alpha   90.00
_cell.angle_beta   90.00
_cell.angle_gamma   90.00
#
_symmetry.space_group_name_H-M   'P 1'
#
loop_
_entity.id
_entity.type
_entity.pdbx_description
1 polymer ?
#
loop_
_entity_poly.entity_id
_entity_poly.type
_entity_poly.pdbx_seq_one_letter_code
_entity_poly.pdbx_strand_id
1 'polypeptide(L)'
;MPEKFEESLELLDFPCKYEIKAMGKCGVAFEALVCEVVSRHLNGAEIIDVATRQSARGRYLSVSCTIEAADRDQLDSIYLDLHSEADVLVTL
;
A
#
# COMPACT_ATOMS: atom_id res chain seq x y z
N MET A 1 -15.10 -15.27 -5.93
CA MET A 1 -15.46 -14.99 -4.53
C MET A 1 -14.22 -14.49 -3.82
N PRO A 2 -14.08 -13.16 -3.63
CA PRO A 2 -13.42 -12.58 -2.47
C PRO A 2 -14.50 -11.95 -1.59
N GLU A 3 -14.89 -12.65 -0.53
CA GLU A 3 -15.67 -12.07 0.57
C GLU A 3 -14.71 -11.89 1.74
N LYS A 4 -14.83 -10.74 2.42
CA LYS A 4 -14.16 -10.28 3.66
C LYS A 4 -13.04 -9.26 3.50
N PHE A 5 -13.39 -8.05 3.08
CA PHE A 5 -12.82 -6.83 3.68
C PHE A 5 -13.86 -5.68 3.77
N GLU A 6 -15.06 -5.77 3.17
CA GLU A 6 -16.04 -4.66 3.18
C GLU A 6 -16.70 -4.34 4.55
N GLU A 7 -17.05 -5.33 5.38
CA GLU A 7 -17.94 -5.08 6.54
C GLU A 7 -17.29 -4.35 7.73
N SER A 8 -15.97 -4.46 7.93
CA SER A 8 -15.30 -3.81 9.08
C SER A 8 -14.78 -2.43 8.76
N LEU A 9 -14.62 -2.10 7.49
CA LEU A 9 -14.21 -0.77 7.11
C LEU A 9 -15.40 0.20 7.14
N GLU A 10 -16.66 -0.25 6.88
CA GLU A 10 -17.93 0.53 6.89
C GLU A 10 -18.16 1.52 8.04
N LEU A 11 -17.46 1.33 9.16
CA LEU A 11 -17.55 2.14 10.38
C LEU A 11 -16.33 3.03 10.66
N LEU A 12 -15.39 3.19 9.72
CA LEU A 12 -14.23 4.09 9.88
C LEU A 12 -14.62 5.55 9.66
N ASP A 13 -14.40 6.39 10.67
CA ASP A 13 -14.44 7.85 10.59
C ASP A 13 -13.21 8.37 9.82
N PHE A 14 -13.42 8.91 8.63
CA PHE A 14 -12.37 9.52 7.80
C PHE A 14 -12.22 11.02 8.11
N PRO A 15 -10.99 11.57 8.10
CA PRO A 15 -9.72 10.95 7.67
C PRO A 15 -9.11 10.02 8.73
N CYS A 16 -8.66 8.83 8.29
CA CYS A 16 -7.99 7.85 9.15
C CYS A 16 -6.59 7.54 8.59
N LYS A 17 -5.60 7.45 9.48
CA LYS A 17 -4.24 7.07 9.11
C LYS A 17 -4.13 5.57 9.03
N TYR A 18 -3.68 5.07 7.88
CA TYR A 18 -3.47 3.67 7.61
C TYR A 18 -2.02 3.41 7.21
N GLU A 19 -1.43 2.37 7.76
CA GLU A 19 -0.09 1.92 7.38
C GLU A 19 -0.23 0.73 6.44
N ILE A 20 0.13 0.94 5.18
CA ILE A 20 0.18 -0.08 4.14
C ILE A 20 1.56 -0.71 4.16
N LYS A 21 1.65 -2.02 4.35
CA LYS A 21 2.91 -2.76 4.29
C LYS A 21 2.95 -3.65 3.05
N ALA A 22 3.77 -3.29 2.08
CA ALA A 22 4.05 -4.12 0.91
C ALA A 22 5.41 -4.83 1.06
N MET A 23 5.42 -6.15 0.95
CA MET A 23 6.65 -6.94 0.80
C MET A 23 6.73 -7.49 -0.62
N GLY A 24 7.83 -7.16 -1.29
CA GLY A 24 8.09 -7.59 -2.66
C GLY A 24 9.53 -8.04 -2.89
N LYS A 25 9.81 -8.44 -4.13
CA LYS A 25 11.19 -8.58 -4.63
C LYS A 25 11.86 -7.21 -4.63
N CYS A 26 13.14 -7.22 -4.31
CA CYS A 26 13.93 -6.00 -4.27
C CYS A 26 14.18 -5.48 -5.70
N GLY A 27 13.29 -4.61 -6.17
CA GLY A 27 13.53 -3.73 -7.32
C GLY A 27 13.89 -2.33 -6.82
N VAL A 28 14.97 -1.73 -7.33
CA VAL A 28 15.35 -0.33 -7.02
C VAL A 28 14.22 0.66 -7.39
N ALA A 29 13.31 0.24 -8.28
CA ALA A 29 12.14 1.02 -8.67
C ALA A 29 10.89 0.77 -7.82
N PHE A 30 10.86 -0.23 -6.93
CA PHE A 30 9.64 -0.66 -6.25
C PHE A 30 9.10 0.40 -5.29
N GLU A 31 9.96 1.06 -4.51
CA GLU A 31 9.56 2.19 -3.66
C GLU A 31 8.94 3.32 -4.50
N ALA A 32 9.60 3.69 -5.60
CA ALA A 32 9.14 4.75 -6.48
C ALA A 32 7.81 4.38 -7.15
N LEU A 33 7.65 3.13 -7.56
CA LEU A 33 6.42 2.60 -8.16
C LEU A 33 5.28 2.62 -7.15
N VAL A 34 5.50 2.07 -5.95
CA VAL A 34 4.53 2.10 -4.84
C VAL A 34 4.13 3.54 -4.52
N CYS A 35 5.10 4.45 -4.37
CA CYS A 35 4.82 5.84 -4.04
C CYS A 35 4.07 6.56 -5.17
N GLU A 36 4.38 6.27 -6.44
CA GLU A 36 3.69 6.85 -7.60
C GLU A 36 2.26 6.31 -7.74
N VAL A 37 2.07 5.00 -7.60
CA VAL A 37 0.75 4.33 -7.60
C VAL A 37 -0.09 4.88 -6.45
N VAL A 38 0.44 4.82 -5.22
CA VAL A 38 -0.23 5.38 -4.03
C VAL A 38 -0.58 6.84 -4.28
N SER A 39 0.37 7.70 -4.65
CA SER A 39 0.10 9.13 -4.91
C SER A 39 -0.95 9.38 -5.99
N ARG A 40 -0.96 8.59 -7.08
CA ARG A 40 -2.00 8.64 -8.12
C ARG A 40 -3.36 8.28 -7.56
N HIS A 41 -3.45 7.20 -6.80
CA HIS A 41 -4.71 6.71 -6.26
C HIS A 41 -5.19 7.53 -5.08
N LEU A 42 -4.30 8.27 -4.41
CA LEU A 42 -4.63 9.11 -3.27
C LEU A 42 -5.53 10.28 -3.65
N ASN A 43 -5.51 10.82 -4.87
CA ASN A 43 -6.54 11.74 -5.41
C ASN A 43 -7.06 12.86 -4.47
N GLY A 44 -6.25 13.30 -3.49
CA GLY A 44 -6.67 14.18 -2.37
C GLY A 44 -6.28 13.70 -0.95
N ALA A 45 -5.86 12.45 -0.81
CA ALA A 45 -5.30 11.86 0.40
C ALA A 45 -3.78 12.10 0.50
N GLU A 46 -3.25 12.15 1.72
CA GLU A 46 -1.83 12.47 1.95
C GLU A 46 -1.01 11.22 2.32
N ILE A 47 0.17 11.09 1.72
CA ILE A 47 1.19 10.18 2.22
C ILE A 47 1.83 10.85 3.44
N ILE A 48 1.62 10.26 4.61
CA ILE A 48 2.17 10.76 5.88
C ILE A 48 3.64 10.37 6.00
N ASP A 49 3.99 9.13 5.66
CA ASP A 49 5.34 8.60 5.82
C ASP A 49 5.57 7.42 4.87
N VAL A 50 6.81 7.26 4.40
CA VAL A 50 7.22 6.08 3.62
C VAL A 50 8.53 5.57 4.18
N ALA A 51 8.52 4.33 4.66
CA ALA A 51 9.68 3.64 5.19
C ALA A 51 9.98 2.42 4.35
N THR A 52 11.15 2.37 3.74
CA THR A 52 11.60 1.20 2.99
C THR A 52 12.73 0.49 3.70
N ARG A 53 12.62 -0.83 3.73
CA ARG A 53 13.55 -1.71 4.41
C ARG A 53 13.95 -2.83 3.47
N GLN A 54 15.19 -2.74 3.02
CA GLN A 54 15.81 -3.79 2.22
C GLN A 54 16.22 -4.95 3.13
N SER A 55 16.00 -6.18 2.67
CA SER A 55 16.50 -7.36 3.36
C SER A 55 18.02 -7.46 3.20
N ALA A 56 18.74 -7.91 4.24
CA ALA A 56 20.20 -8.04 4.25
C ALA A 56 20.78 -8.93 3.13
N ARG A 57 19.94 -9.72 2.47
CA ARG A 57 20.30 -10.58 1.33
C ARG A 57 19.99 -9.96 -0.04
N GLY A 58 19.39 -8.78 -0.11
CA GLY A 58 19.03 -8.08 -1.37
C GLY A 58 17.98 -8.81 -2.23
N ARG A 59 17.27 -9.81 -1.69
CA ARG A 59 16.24 -10.57 -2.43
C ARG A 59 14.84 -9.99 -2.28
N TYR A 60 14.57 -9.37 -1.14
CA TYR A 60 13.25 -8.86 -0.77
C TYR A 60 13.37 -7.45 -0.20
N LEU A 61 12.34 -6.65 -0.44
CA LEU A 61 12.19 -5.29 0.03
C LEU A 61 10.82 -5.16 0.70
N SER A 62 10.80 -4.55 1.87
CA SER A 62 9.56 -4.21 2.59
C SER A 62 9.37 -2.70 2.51
N VAL A 63 8.27 -2.26 1.92
CA VAL A 63 7.81 -0.86 1.91
C VAL A 63 6.68 -0.73 2.91
N SER A 64 6.79 0.21 3.82
CA SER A 64 5.71 0.65 4.68
C SER A 64 5.33 2.05 4.25
N CYS A 65 4.11 2.24 3.75
CA CYS A 65 3.56 3.55 3.40
C CYS A 65 2.47 3.88 4.40
N THR A 66 2.69 4.90 5.22
CA THR A 66 1.65 5.51 6.04
C THR A 66 0.90 6.54 5.19
N ILE A 67 -0.39 6.33 4.97
CA ILE A 67 -1.26 7.23 4.22
C ILE A 67 -2.44 7.67 5.07
N GLU A 68 -3.04 8.80 4.73
CA GLU A 68 -4.32 9.24 5.26
C GLU A 68 -5.43 8.79 4.31
N ALA A 69 -6.00 7.62 4.55
CA ALA A 69 -7.09 7.14 3.73
C ALA A 69 -8.31 8.06 3.89
N ALA A 70 -8.89 8.47 2.77
CA ALA A 70 -10.16 9.21 2.74
C ALA A 70 -11.36 8.28 2.52
N ASP A 71 -11.11 7.14 1.87
CA ASP A 71 -12.08 6.07 1.65
C ASP A 71 -11.35 4.71 1.52
N ARG A 72 -12.12 3.63 1.49
CA ARG A 72 -11.65 2.24 1.48
C ARG A 72 -11.44 1.75 0.07
N ASP A 73 -12.27 2.21 -0.86
CA ASP A 73 -12.14 1.88 -2.28
C ASP A 73 -10.78 2.32 -2.81
N GLN A 74 -10.28 3.44 -2.28
CA GLN A 74 -8.94 3.95 -2.54
C GLN A 74 -7.84 3.03 -1.98
N LEU A 75 -7.97 2.58 -0.73
CA LEU A 75 -7.03 1.62 -0.13
C LEU A 75 -7.02 0.31 -0.92
N ASP A 76 -8.19 -0.24 -1.21
CA ASP A 76 -8.33 -1.48 -1.98
C ASP A 76 -7.73 -1.34 -3.37
N SER A 77 -7.99 -0.22 -4.07
CA SER A 77 -7.37 0.09 -5.37
C SER A 77 -5.85 0.11 -5.28
N ILE A 78 -5.28 0.74 -4.25
CA ILE A 78 -3.83 0.75 -4.00
C ILE A 78 -3.33 -0.67 -3.76
N TYR A 79 -3.98 -1.44 -2.88
CA TYR A 79 -3.60 -2.82 -2.58
C TYR A 79 -3.69 -3.72 -3.81
N LEU A 80 -4.72 -3.55 -4.64
CA LEU A 80 -4.94 -4.32 -5.85
C LEU A 80 -3.89 -4.00 -6.92
N ASP A 81 -3.58 -2.72 -7.14
CA ASP A 81 -2.56 -2.30 -8.11
C ASP A 81 -1.16 -2.76 -7.68
N LEU A 82 -0.85 -2.61 -6.38
CA LEU A 82 0.35 -3.19 -5.78
C LEU A 82 0.36 -4.72 -5.96
N HIS A 83 -0.69 -5.44 -5.57
CA HIS A 83 -0.74 -6.89 -5.70
C HIS A 83 -0.67 -7.37 -7.17
N SER A 84 -1.07 -6.52 -8.12
CA SER A 84 -0.97 -6.78 -9.55
C SER A 84 0.49 -6.71 -10.06
N GLU A 85 1.36 -5.97 -9.39
CA GLU A 85 2.79 -6.00 -9.68
C GLU A 85 3.38 -7.39 -9.35
N ALA A 86 3.98 -8.03 -10.35
CA ALA A 86 4.63 -9.33 -10.20
C ALA A 86 5.79 -9.35 -9.18
N ASP A 87 6.25 -8.17 -8.77
CA ASP A 87 7.26 -7.99 -7.73
C ASP A 87 6.66 -7.95 -6.32
N VAL A 88 5.36 -7.68 -6.13
CA VAL A 88 4.69 -7.75 -4.83
C VAL A 88 4.36 -9.20 -4.49
N LEU A 89 4.80 -9.66 -3.32
CA LEU A 89 4.56 -11.02 -2.82
C LEU A 89 3.44 -11.04 -1.78
N VAL A 90 3.42 -10.04 -0.90
CA VAL A 90 2.49 -9.94 0.22
C VAL A 90 2.20 -8.47 0.49
N THR A 91 0.95 -8.14 0.77
CA THR A 91 0.53 -6.84 1.30
C THR A 91 -0.23 -7.04 2.60
N LEU A 92 -0.01 -6.15 3.59
CA LEU A 92 -0.57 -6.19 4.94
C LEU A 92 -1.08 -4.81 5.37
#